data_AF-A0A973B5P6-F1
#
_entry.id   AF-A0A973B5P6-F1
#
_cell.length_a   1.000
_cell.length_b   1.000
_cell.length_c   1.000
_cell.angle_alpha   90.00
_cell.angle_beta   90.00
_cell.angle_gamma   90.00
#
_symmetry.space_group_name_H-M   'P 1'
#
loop_
_entity.id
_entity.type
_entity.pdbx_description
1 polymer ?
#
loop_
_entity_poly.entity_id
_entity_poly.type
_entity_poly.pdbx_seq_one_letter_code
_entity_poly.pdbx_strand_id
1 'polypeptide(L)'
;ELKRPVSLFVGRVSYEKNIETFLQLDIPGTKVVCGVGPLEASLKARYPKVRWLGLLAREELAKVYAAADVFVFPSKSETFGLVMLEAMACGTPVAAYPVDGPLEVLNTPDGHKGGVLHVDLKQAFAAALAVDRAQARARALEFSWRQAGQMFQDNLVAARPVSKFPRELDVLKSA
;
A
#
# COMPACT_ATOMS: atom_id res chain seq x y z
N GLU A 1 0.49 -13.07 24.07
CA GLU A 1 1.23 -12.77 22.83
C GLU A 1 0.50 -13.36 21.62
N LEU A 2 0.67 -12.77 20.42
CA LEU A 2 0.08 -13.30 19.18
C LEU A 2 0.95 -14.45 18.64
N LYS A 3 0.30 -15.50 18.10
CA LYS A 3 1.03 -16.61 17.45
C LYS A 3 1.67 -16.09 16.17
N ARG A 4 2.99 -16.29 16.03
CA ARG A 4 3.71 -15.94 14.79
C ARG A 4 3.50 -16.99 13.69
N PRO A 5 3.62 -16.60 12.40
CA PRO A 5 3.81 -15.24 11.92
C PRO A 5 2.57 -14.35 12.10
N VAL A 6 2.77 -13.06 12.34
CA VAL A 6 1.74 -12.04 12.33
C VAL A 6 1.59 -11.50 10.91
N SER A 7 0.49 -11.84 10.27
CA SER A 7 0.13 -11.41 8.91
C SER A 7 -0.80 -10.22 8.99
N LEU A 8 -0.43 -9.10 8.39
CA LEU A 8 -1.16 -7.84 8.48
C LEU A 8 -1.83 -7.48 7.16
N PHE A 9 -3.08 -7.04 7.25
CA PHE A 9 -3.76 -6.28 6.20
C PHE A 9 -4.11 -4.89 6.74
N VAL A 10 -3.88 -3.87 5.91
CA VAL A 10 -4.25 -2.47 6.20
C VAL A 10 -4.96 -1.90 4.97
N GLY A 11 -6.17 -1.38 5.18
CA GLY A 11 -6.94 -0.75 4.12
C GLY A 11 -8.45 -0.81 4.37
N ARG A 12 -9.22 -0.24 3.45
CA ARG A 12 -10.68 -0.31 3.51
C ARG A 12 -11.14 -1.77 3.45
N VAL A 13 -12.08 -2.14 4.33
CA VAL A 13 -12.67 -3.49 4.36
C VAL A 13 -13.78 -3.55 3.31
N SER A 14 -13.39 -3.75 2.05
CA SER A 14 -14.26 -3.63 0.87
C SER A 14 -13.88 -4.60 -0.25
N TYR A 15 -14.75 -4.73 -1.25
CA TYR A 15 -14.62 -5.71 -2.33
C TYR A 15 -13.41 -5.44 -3.22
N GLU A 16 -13.15 -4.18 -3.55
CA GLU A 16 -12.04 -3.74 -4.40
C GLU A 16 -10.66 -4.02 -3.79
N LYS A 17 -10.58 -4.06 -2.45
CA LYS A 17 -9.36 -4.45 -1.74
C LYS A 17 -9.18 -5.97 -1.67
N ASN A 18 -10.18 -6.75 -2.09
CA ASN A 18 -10.13 -8.20 -2.15
C ASN A 18 -9.71 -8.84 -0.80
N ILE A 19 -10.11 -8.21 0.31
CA ILE A 19 -9.69 -8.61 1.67
C ILE A 19 -10.08 -10.05 2.00
N GLU A 20 -11.21 -10.53 1.48
CA GLU A 20 -11.66 -11.90 1.75
C GLU A 20 -10.66 -12.95 1.27
N THR A 21 -9.90 -12.68 0.19
CA THR A 21 -8.80 -13.55 -0.23
C THR A 21 -7.76 -13.70 0.88
N PHE A 22 -7.34 -12.60 1.53
CA PHE A 22 -6.40 -12.65 2.67
C PHE A 22 -6.98 -13.43 3.86
N LEU A 23 -8.27 -13.24 4.15
CA LEU A 23 -8.92 -13.92 5.28
C LEU A 23 -9.03 -15.43 5.06
N GLN A 24 -9.27 -15.85 3.80
CA GLN A 24 -9.36 -17.25 3.39
C GLN A 24 -8.01 -17.96 3.25
N LEU A 25 -6.90 -17.22 3.16
CA LEU A 25 -5.57 -17.84 3.05
C LEU A 25 -5.32 -18.82 4.19
N ASP A 26 -5.08 -20.07 3.84
CA ASP A 26 -4.60 -21.08 4.77
C ASP A 26 -3.10 -20.88 5.03
N ILE A 27 -2.80 -20.05 6.03
CA ILE A 27 -1.45 -19.64 6.43
C ILE A 27 -1.33 -19.71 7.97
N PRO A 28 -0.14 -20.06 8.49
CA PRO A 28 0.08 -20.18 9.93
C PRO A 28 0.02 -18.83 10.65
N GLY A 29 -0.11 -18.89 11.97
CA GLY A 29 0.02 -17.72 12.84
C GLY A 29 -1.26 -16.91 12.99
N THR A 30 -1.11 -15.60 13.15
CA THR A 30 -2.21 -14.68 13.47
C THR A 30 -2.45 -13.73 12.29
N LYS A 31 -3.71 -13.61 11.87
CA LYS A 31 -4.14 -12.59 10.92
C LYS A 31 -4.65 -11.36 11.66
N VAL A 32 -4.17 -10.19 11.27
CA VAL A 32 -4.53 -8.88 11.82
C VAL A 32 -5.07 -8.01 10.70
N VAL A 33 -6.18 -7.32 10.95
CA VAL A 33 -6.81 -6.36 10.03
C VAL A 33 -6.90 -5.00 10.70
N CYS A 34 -6.33 -3.99 10.05
CA CYS A 34 -6.52 -2.58 10.37
C CYS A 34 -7.31 -1.90 9.25
N GLY A 35 -8.38 -1.22 9.63
CA GLY A 35 -9.30 -0.57 8.71
C GLY A 35 -10.75 -0.93 9.01
N VAL A 36 -11.63 -0.14 8.41
CA VAL A 36 -13.09 -0.29 8.49
C VAL A 36 -13.67 -0.29 7.08
N GLY A 37 -14.90 -0.74 6.93
CA GLY A 37 -15.54 -0.71 5.63
C GLY A 37 -16.87 -1.44 5.56
N PRO A 38 -17.56 -1.38 4.41
CA PRO A 38 -18.89 -1.93 4.24
C PRO A 38 -18.99 -3.44 4.49
N LEU A 39 -17.89 -4.19 4.38
CA LEU A 39 -17.87 -5.64 4.59
C LEU A 39 -17.48 -6.05 6.01
N GLU A 40 -17.14 -5.11 6.87
CA GLU A 40 -16.54 -5.40 8.17
C GLU A 40 -17.44 -6.28 9.07
N ALA A 41 -18.72 -5.94 9.20
CA ALA A 41 -19.64 -6.69 10.05
C ALA A 41 -19.80 -8.15 9.60
N SER A 42 -20.00 -8.38 8.30
CA SER A 42 -20.19 -9.72 7.75
C SER A 42 -18.91 -10.56 7.78
N LEU A 43 -17.75 -9.94 7.57
CA LEU A 43 -16.46 -10.63 7.62
C LEU A 43 -16.02 -10.94 9.05
N LYS A 44 -16.28 -10.05 10.02
CA LYS A 44 -16.03 -10.34 11.44
C LYS A 44 -16.80 -11.57 11.92
N ALA A 45 -18.06 -11.71 11.52
CA ALA A 45 -18.89 -12.87 11.85
C ALA A 45 -18.35 -14.17 11.22
N ARG A 46 -17.90 -14.12 9.96
CA ARG A 46 -17.35 -15.28 9.23
C ARG A 46 -15.94 -15.69 9.68
N TYR A 47 -15.13 -14.74 10.14
CA TYR A 47 -13.72 -14.96 10.48
C TYR A 47 -13.42 -14.55 11.94
N PRO A 48 -13.99 -15.23 12.95
CA PRO A 48 -13.88 -14.83 14.36
C PRO A 48 -12.46 -14.99 14.95
N LYS A 49 -11.58 -15.73 14.27
CA LYS A 49 -10.18 -15.94 14.68
C LYS A 49 -9.26 -14.79 14.27
N VAL A 50 -9.72 -13.88 13.41
CA VAL A 50 -8.94 -12.72 12.94
C VAL A 50 -8.97 -11.62 13.99
N ARG A 51 -7.84 -10.93 14.18
CA ARG A 51 -7.76 -9.77 15.06
C ARG A 51 -8.12 -8.51 14.28
N TRP A 52 -9.19 -7.86 14.67
CA TRP A 52 -9.68 -6.64 14.02
C TRP A 52 -9.37 -5.44 14.90
N LEU A 53 -8.50 -4.54 14.43
CA LEU A 53 -8.06 -3.36 15.18
C LEU A 53 -8.83 -2.09 14.80
N GLY A 54 -9.60 -2.12 13.71
CA GLY A 54 -10.35 -0.95 13.22
C GLY A 54 -9.42 0.15 12.71
N LEU A 55 -9.85 1.40 12.81
CA LEU A 55 -9.03 2.57 12.48
C LEU A 55 -8.08 2.90 13.63
N LEU A 56 -6.81 3.12 13.29
CA LEU A 56 -5.75 3.48 14.22
C LEU A 56 -5.20 4.87 13.87
N ALA A 57 -4.72 5.58 14.90
CA ALA A 57 -3.88 6.75 14.70
C ALA A 57 -2.57 6.36 13.99
N ARG A 58 -1.92 7.31 13.30
CA ARG A 58 -0.75 7.04 12.46
C ARG A 58 0.41 6.43 13.26
N GLU A 59 0.64 6.93 14.47
CA GLU A 59 1.70 6.48 15.37
C GLU A 59 1.48 5.04 15.83
N GLU A 60 0.22 4.68 16.13
CA GLU A 60 -0.15 3.32 16.51
C GLU A 60 -0.11 2.38 15.30
N LEU A 61 -0.54 2.84 14.13
CA LEU A 61 -0.48 2.07 12.89
C LEU A 61 0.97 1.72 12.52
N ALA A 62 1.91 2.66 12.69
CA ALA A 62 3.34 2.41 12.47
C ALA A 62 3.87 1.30 13.40
N LYS A 63 3.45 1.27 14.67
CA LYS A 63 3.80 0.18 15.61
C LYS A 63 3.23 -1.16 15.16
N VAL A 64 1.99 -1.17 14.65
CA VAL A 64 1.37 -2.39 14.12
C VAL A 64 2.09 -2.91 12.89
N TYR A 65 2.46 -2.02 11.95
CA TYR A 65 3.31 -2.40 10.82
C TYR A 65 4.62 -3.01 11.32
N ALA A 66 5.35 -2.34 12.22
CA ALA A 66 6.65 -2.81 12.73
C ALA A 66 6.56 -4.14 13.49
N ALA A 67 5.43 -4.41 14.16
CA ALA A 67 5.20 -5.66 14.89
C ALA A 67 4.83 -6.85 13.98
N ALA A 68 4.35 -6.59 12.75
CA ALA A 68 3.98 -7.61 11.80
C ALA A 68 5.20 -8.27 11.14
N ASP A 69 5.07 -9.56 10.84
CA ASP A 69 6.10 -10.34 10.13
C ASP A 69 5.99 -10.16 8.61
N VAL A 70 4.77 -9.97 8.11
CA VAL A 70 4.49 -9.75 6.69
C VAL A 70 3.22 -8.94 6.51
N PHE A 71 3.24 -8.02 5.56
CA PHE A 71 2.07 -7.32 5.07
C PHE A 71 1.52 -8.03 3.84
N VAL A 72 0.28 -8.49 3.88
CA VAL A 72 -0.37 -9.17 2.77
C VAL A 72 -1.27 -8.17 2.05
N PHE A 73 -0.97 -7.93 0.78
CA PHE A 73 -1.69 -7.01 -0.09
C PHE A 73 -2.47 -7.81 -1.15
N PRO A 74 -3.71 -8.23 -0.88
CA PRO A 74 -4.49 -9.11 -1.75
C PRO A 74 -5.20 -8.38 -2.90
N SER A 75 -5.06 -7.04 -3.01
CA SER A 75 -5.77 -6.30 -4.04
C SER A 75 -5.25 -6.66 -5.43
N LYS A 76 -6.18 -6.73 -6.39
CA LYS A 76 -5.90 -7.02 -7.80
C LYS A 76 -5.87 -5.76 -8.67
N SER A 77 -6.16 -4.60 -8.08
CA SER A 77 -6.15 -3.31 -8.76
C SER A 77 -5.79 -2.25 -7.73
N GLU A 78 -4.67 -1.58 -7.93
CA GLU A 78 -4.20 -0.49 -7.09
C GLU A 78 -3.44 0.50 -7.98
N THR A 79 -3.60 1.79 -7.71
CA THR A 79 -2.88 2.82 -8.47
C THR A 79 -1.39 2.80 -8.13
N PHE A 80 -1.07 2.96 -6.85
CA PHE A 80 0.32 2.96 -6.39
C PHE A 80 0.52 2.16 -5.10
N GLY A 81 -0.45 2.26 -4.16
CA GLY A 81 -0.43 1.44 -2.95
C GLY A 81 0.51 1.95 -1.86
N LEU A 82 0.27 3.18 -1.39
CA LEU A 82 1.04 3.82 -0.31
C LEU A 82 1.16 2.95 0.96
N VAL A 83 0.16 2.13 1.27
CA VAL A 83 0.20 1.21 2.42
C VAL A 83 1.31 0.16 2.31
N MET A 84 1.73 -0.21 1.10
CA MET A 84 2.90 -1.07 0.90
C MET A 84 4.19 -0.34 1.29
N LEU A 85 4.32 0.94 0.90
CA LEU A 85 5.47 1.76 1.28
C LEU A 85 5.53 2.00 2.79
N GLU A 86 4.38 2.21 3.44
CA GLU A 86 4.30 2.35 4.90
C GLU A 86 4.76 1.07 5.62
N ALA A 87 4.27 -0.09 5.18
CA ALA A 87 4.68 -1.38 5.72
C ALA A 87 6.18 -1.59 5.59
N MET A 88 6.71 -1.39 4.38
CA MET A 88 8.13 -1.52 4.09
C MET A 88 8.98 -0.52 4.87
N ALA A 89 8.55 0.74 5.01
CA ALA A 89 9.25 1.76 5.80
C ALA A 89 9.39 1.36 7.28
N CYS A 90 8.43 0.59 7.81
CA CYS A 90 8.46 -0.02 9.14
C CYS A 90 9.27 -1.34 9.20
N GLY A 91 9.92 -1.72 8.09
CA GLY A 91 10.70 -2.95 7.92
C GLY A 91 9.87 -4.19 7.68
N THR A 92 8.58 -4.07 7.33
CA THR A 92 7.69 -5.22 7.16
C THR A 92 7.56 -5.55 5.67
N PRO A 93 8.03 -6.73 5.23
CA PRO A 93 8.00 -7.10 3.81
C PRO A 93 6.58 -7.35 3.31
N VAL A 94 6.40 -7.17 2.01
CA VAL A 94 5.08 -7.24 1.35
C VAL A 94 4.92 -8.54 0.56
N ALA A 95 3.75 -9.17 0.65
CA ALA A 95 3.30 -10.23 -0.24
C ALA A 95 2.12 -9.72 -1.09
N ALA A 96 2.25 -9.71 -2.41
CA ALA A 96 1.25 -9.12 -3.30
C ALA A 96 1.10 -9.88 -4.63
N TYR A 97 0.02 -9.57 -5.37
CA TYR A 97 -0.15 -10.01 -6.75
C TYR A 97 0.69 -9.15 -7.73
N PRO A 98 1.16 -9.71 -8.86
CA PRO A 98 1.87 -8.97 -9.90
C PRO A 98 0.89 -8.14 -10.76
N VAL A 99 0.40 -7.04 -10.21
CA VAL A 99 -0.48 -6.05 -10.87
C VAL A 99 0.15 -4.66 -10.77
N ASP A 100 -0.32 -3.69 -11.56
CA ASP A 100 0.33 -2.40 -11.82
C ASP A 100 1.00 -1.73 -10.60
N GLY A 101 0.23 -1.31 -9.58
CA GLY A 101 0.81 -0.67 -8.37
C GLY A 101 1.88 -1.52 -7.65
N PRO A 102 1.58 -2.77 -7.25
CA PRO A 102 2.58 -3.69 -6.72
C PRO A 102 3.79 -3.94 -7.62
N LEU A 103 3.63 -3.98 -8.95
CA LEU A 103 4.75 -4.10 -9.89
C LEU A 103 5.66 -2.88 -9.80
N GLU A 104 5.10 -1.68 -9.80
CA GLU A 104 5.88 -0.44 -9.68
C GLU A 104 6.64 -0.37 -8.35
N VAL A 105 5.99 -0.78 -7.25
CA VAL A 105 6.57 -0.69 -5.92
C VAL A 105 7.58 -1.81 -5.61
N LEU A 106 7.33 -3.05 -6.04
CA LEU A 106 8.10 -4.23 -5.61
C LEU A 106 9.02 -4.81 -6.67
N ASN A 107 8.80 -4.54 -7.96
CA ASN A 107 9.67 -5.07 -9.01
C ASN A 107 11.00 -4.32 -9.04
N THR A 108 12.07 -5.01 -8.65
CA THR A 108 13.42 -4.44 -8.61
C THR A 108 14.46 -5.51 -8.96
N PRO A 109 14.85 -5.61 -10.24
CA PRO A 109 15.82 -6.62 -10.68
C PRO A 109 17.18 -6.49 -9.99
N ASP A 110 17.63 -5.27 -9.71
CA ASP A 110 18.98 -4.95 -9.22
C ASP A 110 18.99 -4.15 -7.90
N GLY A 111 17.86 -4.01 -7.21
CA GLY A 111 17.73 -3.16 -6.01
C GLY A 111 17.26 -3.90 -4.75
N HIS A 112 16.91 -3.13 -3.72
CA HIS A 112 16.52 -3.68 -2.43
C HIS A 112 15.19 -4.44 -2.52
N LYS A 113 15.15 -5.65 -1.99
CA LYS A 113 13.92 -6.46 -2.03
C LYS A 113 12.91 -5.98 -0.99
N GLY A 114 11.84 -5.33 -1.47
CA GLY A 114 10.71 -4.86 -0.67
C GLY A 114 9.74 -5.94 -0.21
N GLY A 115 9.63 -7.00 -1.01
CA GLY A 115 8.58 -8.00 -0.88
C GLY A 115 8.64 -9.04 -2.00
N VAL A 116 7.56 -9.78 -2.18
CA VAL A 116 7.43 -10.79 -3.22
C VAL A 116 6.10 -10.63 -3.95
N LEU A 117 6.19 -10.64 -5.28
CA LEU A 117 5.06 -10.72 -6.20
C LEU A 117 4.86 -12.17 -6.63
N HIS A 118 3.64 -12.67 -6.55
CA HIS A 118 3.30 -13.98 -7.11
C HIS A 118 1.80 -14.09 -7.44
N VAL A 119 1.46 -14.84 -8.49
CA VAL A 119 0.06 -15.06 -8.91
C VAL A 119 -0.75 -15.90 -7.92
N ASP A 120 -0.05 -16.73 -7.14
CA ASP A 120 -0.55 -17.38 -5.92
C ASP A 120 -0.04 -16.60 -4.70
N LEU A 121 -0.97 -15.97 -3.98
CA LEU A 121 -0.68 -15.13 -2.84
C LEU A 121 -0.10 -15.91 -1.65
N LYS A 122 -0.38 -17.22 -1.52
CA LYS A 122 0.22 -18.07 -0.47
C LYS A 122 1.71 -18.27 -0.71
N GLN A 123 2.12 -18.40 -1.97
CA GLN A 123 3.54 -18.47 -2.34
C GLN A 123 4.25 -17.12 -2.13
N ALA A 124 3.60 -16.00 -2.49
CA ALA A 124 4.12 -14.66 -2.17
C ALA A 124 4.31 -14.49 -0.66
N PHE A 125 3.32 -14.89 0.14
CA PHE A 125 3.39 -14.88 1.61
C PHE A 125 4.59 -15.67 2.15
N ALA A 126 4.74 -16.92 1.71
CA ALA A 126 5.81 -17.80 2.20
C ALA A 126 7.19 -17.23 1.87
N ALA A 127 7.37 -16.72 0.65
CA ALA A 127 8.63 -16.12 0.21
C ALA A 127 8.90 -14.75 0.83
N ALA A 128 7.85 -13.94 1.09
CA ALA A 128 7.99 -12.63 1.73
C ALA A 128 8.48 -12.74 3.18
N LEU A 129 8.16 -13.82 3.90
CA LEU A 129 8.68 -14.07 5.25
C LEU A 129 10.21 -14.24 5.29
N ALA A 130 10.85 -14.56 4.17
CA ALA A 130 12.30 -14.68 4.05
C ALA A 130 12.99 -13.37 3.62
N VAL A 131 12.23 -12.30 3.34
CA VAL A 131 12.78 -11.01 2.95
C VAL A 131 13.34 -10.30 4.18
N ASP A 132 14.59 -9.85 4.09
CA ASP A 132 15.22 -9.07 5.15
C ASP A 132 14.47 -7.75 5.38
N ARG A 133 14.10 -7.50 6.64
CA ARG A 133 13.43 -6.28 7.09
C ARG A 133 14.23 -5.02 6.73
N ALA A 134 15.56 -5.10 6.76
CA ALA A 134 16.43 -3.98 6.37
C ALA A 134 16.32 -3.66 4.88
N GLN A 135 16.21 -4.69 4.03
CA GLN A 135 15.97 -4.51 2.59
C GLN A 135 14.57 -3.96 2.32
N ALA A 136 13.55 -4.45 3.02
CA ALA A 136 12.21 -3.89 2.91
C ALA A 136 12.21 -2.39 3.20
N ARG A 137 12.86 -1.98 4.29
CA ARG A 137 13.02 -0.57 4.64
C ARG A 137 13.82 0.21 3.61
N ALA A 138 14.92 -0.34 3.13
CA ALA A 138 15.75 0.32 2.12
C ALA A 138 14.98 0.58 0.82
N ARG A 139 14.17 -0.39 0.37
CA ARG A 139 13.29 -0.22 -0.80
C ARG A 139 12.30 0.91 -0.61
N ALA A 140 11.66 1.03 0.56
CA ALA A 140 10.72 2.13 0.82
C ALA A 140 11.37 3.52 0.73
N LEU A 141 12.65 3.64 1.09
CA LEU A 141 13.37 4.93 1.07
C LEU A 141 13.66 5.44 -0.35
N GLU A 142 13.60 4.56 -1.35
CA GLU A 142 13.66 4.90 -2.79
C GLU A 142 12.38 5.59 -3.29
N PHE A 143 11.35 5.71 -2.45
CA PHE A 143 10.11 6.42 -2.75
C PHE A 143 9.88 7.62 -1.82
N SER A 144 10.97 8.25 -1.37
CA SER A 144 10.90 9.37 -0.45
C SER A 144 10.24 10.61 -1.08
N TRP A 145 9.59 11.44 -0.26
CA TRP A 145 9.07 12.74 -0.68
C TRP A 145 10.13 13.66 -1.30
N ARG A 146 11.38 13.55 -0.84
CA ARG A 146 12.51 14.28 -1.44
C ARG A 146 12.70 13.87 -2.89
N GLN A 147 12.70 12.57 -3.16
CA GLN A 147 12.88 12.05 -4.51
C GLN A 147 11.69 12.37 -5.42
N ALA A 148 10.45 12.25 -4.92
CA ALA A 148 9.26 12.69 -5.65
C ALA A 148 9.32 14.19 -5.98
N GLY A 149 9.77 15.03 -5.03
CA GLY A 149 9.96 16.46 -5.25
C GLY A 149 11.04 16.76 -6.31
N GLN A 150 12.14 16.01 -6.31
CA GLN A 150 13.18 16.14 -7.31
C GLN A 150 12.66 15.74 -8.70
N MET A 151 11.97 14.60 -8.82
CA MET A 151 11.35 14.16 -10.07
C MET A 151 10.38 15.21 -10.61
N PHE A 152 9.57 15.82 -9.75
CA PHE A 152 8.67 16.91 -10.15
C PHE A 152 9.45 18.11 -10.70
N GLN A 153 10.51 18.54 -10.01
CA GLN A 153 11.35 19.66 -10.44
C GLN A 153 12.04 19.39 -11.77
N ASP A 154 12.58 18.19 -11.96
CA ASP A 154 13.30 17.79 -13.18
C ASP A 154 12.38 17.73 -14.41
N ASN A 155 11.07 17.61 -14.21
CA ASN A 155 10.06 17.58 -15.27
C ASN A 155 9.37 18.94 -15.50
N LEU A 156 9.81 20.02 -14.82
CA LEU A 156 9.28 21.36 -15.08
C LEU A 156 9.67 21.83 -16.48
N VAL A 157 8.68 22.32 -17.22
CA VAL A 157 8.87 22.95 -18.53
C VAL A 157 8.51 24.42 -18.46
N ALA A 158 9.09 25.23 -19.35
CA ALA A 158 8.75 26.65 -19.43
C ALA A 158 7.23 26.84 -19.62
N ALA A 159 6.64 27.72 -18.80
CA ALA A 159 5.23 28.04 -18.94
C ALA A 159 4.96 28.61 -20.33
N ARG A 160 3.90 28.13 -21.00
CA ARG A 160 3.47 28.72 -22.27
C ARG A 160 3.07 30.17 -22.01
N PRO A 161 3.53 31.13 -22.83
CA PRO A 161 3.07 32.51 -22.71
C PRO A 161 1.56 32.53 -22.89
N VAL A 162 0.85 33.04 -21.88
CA VAL A 162 -0.59 33.27 -21.99
C VAL A 162 -0.77 34.40 -23.00
N SER A 163 -1.31 34.09 -24.19
CA SER A 163 -1.83 35.14 -25.07
C SER A 163 -2.85 35.91 -24.25
N LYS A 164 -2.63 37.23 -24.07
CA LYS A 164 -3.49 38.12 -23.29
C LYS A 164 -4.95 37.74 -23.52
N PHE A 165 -5.64 37.30 -22.47
CA PHE A 165 -7.10 37.19 -22.53
C PHE A 165 -7.64 38.55 -23.00
N PRO A 166 -8.55 38.60 -23.98
CA PRO A 166 -9.19 39.86 -24.34
C PRO A 166 -9.80 40.44 -23.06
N ARG A 167 -9.39 41.66 -22.71
CA ARG A 167 -9.95 42.36 -21.55
C ARG A 167 -11.46 42.48 -21.79
N GLU A 168 -12.23 42.07 -20.79
CA GLU A 168 -13.70 42.15 -20.73
C GLU A 168 -14.21 43.61 -20.61
N LEU A 169 -13.72 44.51 -21.47
CA LEU A 169 -14.08 45.95 -21.46
C LEU A 169 -14.55 46.50 -22.81
N ASP A 170 -14.66 45.67 -23.86
CA ASP A 170 -15.21 46.09 -25.15
C ASP A 170 -16.66 45.65 -25.40
N VAL A 171 -17.30 44.91 -24.48
CA VAL A 171 -18.71 44.45 -24.64
C VAL A 171 -19.74 45.50 -24.17
N LEU A 172 -19.31 46.60 -23.52
CA LEU A 172 -20.20 47.65 -23.01
C LEU A 172 -20.16 48.97 -23.81
N LYS A 173 -19.65 48.98 -25.04
CA LYS A 173 -19.66 50.17 -25.92
C LYS A 173 -20.59 50.05 -27.14
N SER A 174 -21.50 49.09 -27.15
CA SER A 174 -22.43 48.85 -28.26
C SER A 174 -23.91 48.75 -27.84
N ALA A 175 -24.27 49.28 -26.67
CA ALA A 175 -25.67 49.45 -26.25
C ALA A 175 -26.03 50.94 -26.17
#